data_AF-A0A562MAP8-F1
#
_entry.id   AF-A0A562MAP8-F1
#
_cell.length_a   1.000
_cell.length_b   1.000
_cell.length_c   1.000
_cell.angle_alpha   90.00
_cell.angle_beta   90.00
_cell.angle_gamma   90.00
#
_symmetry.space_group_name_H-M   'P 1'
#
loop_
_entity.id
_entity.type
_entity.pdbx_description
1 polymer ?
#
loop_
_entity_poly.entity_id
_entity_poly.type
_entity_poly.pdbx_seq_one_letter_code
_entity_poly.pdbx_strand_id
1 'polypeptide(L)'
;MGFSAGGTLALAVGLACDKDARPDFLAAIYPYIGNIKQDTVREDAPPIFICVATDDDLALAPQCAALYSSWTNAKRPAEFHGYARGGHGFGMVNSHFPVNNWIERFYDWLQQLHKV
;
A
#
# COMPACT_ATOMS: atom_id res chain seq x y z
N MET A 1 -0.29 -1.70 8.91
CA MET A 1 0.34 -2.46 7.80
C MET A 1 -0.44 -3.76 7.60
N GLY A 2 -0.63 -4.21 6.36
CA GLY A 2 -1.24 -5.50 6.07
C GLY A 2 -0.77 -6.09 4.73
N PHE A 3 -0.81 -7.41 4.64
CA PHE A 3 -0.37 -8.20 3.48
C PHE A 3 -1.57 -8.93 2.85
N SER A 4 -1.67 -8.94 1.52
CA SER A 4 -2.76 -9.61 0.78
C SER A 4 -4.14 -9.19 1.34
N ALA A 5 -4.99 -10.12 1.76
CA ALA A 5 -6.27 -9.83 2.42
C ALA A 5 -6.14 -8.95 3.68
N GLY A 6 -5.02 -9.05 4.41
CA GLY A 6 -4.71 -8.14 5.52
C GLY A 6 -4.43 -6.72 5.05
N GLY A 7 -3.88 -6.54 3.84
CA GLY A 7 -3.71 -5.24 3.20
C GLY A 7 -5.07 -4.62 2.85
N THR A 8 -6.00 -5.43 2.34
CA THR A 8 -7.39 -5.04 2.11
C THR A 8 -8.06 -4.56 3.41
N LEU A 9 -7.89 -5.31 4.50
CA LEU A 9 -8.44 -4.93 5.80
C LEU A 9 -7.82 -3.64 6.34
N ALA A 10 -6.49 -3.48 6.23
CA ALA A 10 -5.81 -2.25 6.65
C ALA A 10 -6.35 -1.02 5.91
N LEU A 11 -6.56 -1.14 4.59
CA LEU A 11 -7.20 -0.10 3.78
C LEU A 11 -8.63 0.20 4.25
N ALA A 12 -9.43 -0.84 4.46
CA ALA A 12 -10.82 -0.69 4.92
C ALA A 12 -10.90 0.04 6.26
N VAL A 13 -10.06 -0.34 7.23
CA VAL A 13 -9.97 0.35 8.54
C VAL A 13 -9.55 1.81 8.37
N GLY A 14 -8.52 2.08 7.56
CA GLY A 14 -8.04 3.44 7.32
C GLY A 14 -9.07 4.37 6.67
N LEU A 15 -9.97 3.82 5.85
CA LEU A 15 -11.02 4.58 5.17
C LEU A 15 -12.33 4.65 5.96
N ALA A 16 -12.65 3.63 6.77
CA ALA A 16 -13.92 3.53 7.49
C ALA A 16 -13.88 4.17 8.88
N CYS A 17 -12.75 4.08 9.60
CA CYS A 17 -12.69 4.52 10.99
C CYS A 17 -12.70 6.05 11.15
N ASP A 18 -13.34 6.49 12.23
CA ASP A 18 -13.29 7.86 12.71
C ASP A 18 -11.87 8.25 13.13
N LYS A 19 -11.63 9.56 13.22
CA LYS A 19 -10.30 10.14 13.42
C LYS A 19 -9.55 9.53 14.62
N ASP A 20 -10.24 9.30 15.73
CA ASP A 20 -9.61 8.82 16.98
C ASP A 20 -9.22 7.33 16.94
N ALA A 21 -9.81 6.56 16.03
CA ALA A 21 -9.51 5.13 15.86
C ALA A 21 -8.72 4.84 14.57
N ARG A 22 -8.32 5.89 13.84
CA ARG A 22 -7.66 5.74 12.55
C ARG A 22 -6.14 5.56 12.73
N PRO A 23 -5.51 4.66 11.96
CA PRO A 23 -4.06 4.57 11.91
C PRO A 23 -3.42 5.87 11.41
N ASP A 24 -2.26 6.24 11.99
CA ASP A 24 -1.47 7.38 11.53
C ASP A 24 -0.93 7.20 10.10
N PHE A 25 -0.75 5.94 9.67
CA PHE A 25 -0.32 5.59 8.32
C PHE A 25 -0.89 4.24 7.88
N LEU A 26 -0.91 4.01 6.56
CA LEU A 26 -1.26 2.74 5.95
C LEU A 26 -0.06 2.17 5.19
N ALA A 27 0.10 0.85 5.27
CA ALA A 27 1.05 0.12 4.44
C ALA A 27 0.34 -1.12 3.89
N ALA A 28 0.09 -1.12 2.58
CA ALA A 28 -0.67 -2.14 1.89
C ALA A 28 0.26 -2.92 0.95
N ILE A 29 0.56 -4.16 1.32
CA ILE A 29 1.52 -5.01 0.62
C ILE A 29 0.73 -6.06 -0.17
N TYR A 30 0.82 -6.00 -1.50
CA TYR A 30 0.04 -6.75 -2.50
C TYR A 30 -1.44 -6.92 -2.12
N PRO A 31 -2.17 -5.83 -1.78
CA PRO A 31 -3.56 -5.93 -1.37
C PRO A 31 -4.45 -6.34 -2.55
N TYR A 32 -5.47 -7.14 -2.27
CA TYR A 32 -6.61 -7.24 -3.17
C TYR A 32 -7.54 -6.05 -2.90
N ILE A 33 -7.74 -5.17 -3.86
CA ILE A 33 -8.52 -3.93 -3.64
C ILE A 33 -10.00 -4.16 -3.92
N GLY A 34 -10.31 -4.95 -4.96
CA GLY A 34 -11.68 -5.35 -5.29
C GLY A 34 -12.65 -4.16 -5.35
N ASN A 35 -13.69 -4.19 -4.51
CA ASN A 35 -14.75 -3.17 -4.43
C ASN A 35 -14.48 -2.05 -3.42
N ILE A 36 -13.27 -1.93 -2.85
CA ILE A 36 -12.94 -0.72 -2.08
C ILE A 36 -13.04 0.44 -3.07
N LYS A 37 -14.03 1.31 -2.87
CA LYS A 37 -14.31 2.45 -3.77
C LYS A 37 -13.08 3.36 -3.83
N GLN A 38 -12.29 3.18 -4.87
CA GLN A 38 -11.05 3.92 -5.11
C GLN A 38 -11.32 5.43 -5.29
N ASP A 39 -12.56 5.80 -5.66
CA ASP A 39 -12.98 7.19 -5.86
C ASP A 39 -13.37 7.93 -4.57
N THR A 40 -13.27 7.28 -3.41
CA THR A 40 -13.65 7.84 -2.10
C THR A 40 -12.47 7.87 -1.13
N VAL A 41 -11.30 8.26 -1.62
CA VAL A 41 -10.21 8.66 -0.71
C VAL A 41 -10.67 9.91 0.02
N ARG A 42 -10.77 9.81 1.35
CA ARG A 42 -11.25 10.90 2.20
C ARG A 42 -10.21 12.03 2.23
N GLU A 43 -10.68 13.26 2.45
CA GLU A 43 -9.80 14.42 2.61
C GLU A 43 -8.82 14.27 3.78
N ASP A 44 -9.21 13.50 4.80
CA ASP A 44 -8.43 13.20 5.99
C ASP A 44 -7.74 11.83 5.96
N ALA A 45 -7.64 11.20 4.78
CA ALA A 45 -7.00 9.89 4.64
C ALA A 45 -5.51 9.96 5.05
N PRO A 46 -5.02 8.95 5.78
CA PRO A 46 -3.64 8.92 6.25
C PRO A 46 -2.67 8.70 5.08
N PRO A 47 -1.38 9.05 5.24
CA PRO A 47 -0.33 8.65 4.32
C PRO A 47 -0.36 7.15 4.03
N ILE A 48 -0.10 6.76 2.78
CA ILE A 48 -0.09 5.35 2.38
C ILE A 48 1.22 4.93 1.70
N PHE A 49 1.69 3.75 2.05
CA PHE A 49 2.73 3.02 1.33
C PHE A 49 2.11 1.80 0.63
N ILE A 50 2.37 1.62 -0.66
CA ILE A 50 1.82 0.54 -1.47
C ILE A 50 2.98 -0.22 -2.12
N CYS A 51 2.99 -1.54 -2.02
CA CYS A 51 4.04 -2.38 -2.60
C CYS A 51 3.45 -3.61 -3.27
N VAL A 52 3.86 -3.93 -4.50
CA VAL A 52 3.31 -5.05 -5.28
C VAL A 52 4.33 -5.59 -6.28
N ALA A 53 4.22 -6.86 -6.64
CA ALA A 53 4.96 -7.45 -7.76
C ALA A 53 4.07 -7.50 -9.02
N THR A 54 4.63 -7.17 -10.19
CA THR A 54 3.91 -7.17 -11.46
C THR A 54 3.65 -8.58 -11.99
N ASP A 55 4.52 -9.55 -11.66
CA ASP A 55 4.36 -10.97 -11.97
C ASP A 55 3.50 -11.73 -10.94
N ASP A 56 2.81 -11.00 -10.06
CA ASP A 56 1.77 -11.56 -9.18
C ASP A 56 0.65 -12.17 -10.04
N ASP A 57 0.37 -13.45 -9.81
CA ASP A 57 -0.58 -14.26 -10.57
C ASP A 57 -2.04 -13.83 -10.36
N LEU A 58 -2.33 -13.04 -9.34
CA LEU A 58 -3.63 -12.42 -9.09
C LEU A 58 -3.78 -11.06 -9.82
N ALA A 59 -2.79 -10.63 -10.60
CA ALA A 59 -2.81 -9.41 -11.41
C ALA A 59 -3.16 -8.14 -10.59
N LEU A 60 -2.56 -8.00 -9.41
CA LEU A 60 -2.87 -6.92 -8.46
C LEU A 60 -2.17 -5.59 -8.77
N ALA A 61 -1.12 -5.61 -9.58
CA ALA A 61 -0.32 -4.41 -9.86
C ALA A 61 -1.13 -3.25 -10.47
N PRO A 62 -2.01 -3.46 -11.48
CA PRO A 62 -2.88 -2.39 -11.99
C PRO A 62 -3.81 -1.81 -10.93
N GLN A 63 -4.37 -2.64 -10.04
CA GLN A 63 -5.23 -2.17 -8.95
C GLN A 63 -4.44 -1.29 -7.97
N CYS A 64 -3.23 -1.69 -7.61
CA CYS A 64 -2.35 -0.92 -6.72
C CYS A 64 -1.93 0.43 -7.34
N ALA A 65 -1.67 0.47 -8.66
CA ALA A 65 -1.37 1.71 -9.37
C ALA A 65 -2.57 2.66 -9.42
N ALA A 66 -3.79 2.13 -9.59
CA ALA A 66 -5.02 2.90 -9.52
C ALA A 66 -5.26 3.48 -8.12
N LEU A 67 -5.02 2.68 -7.07
CA LEU A 67 -5.08 3.14 -5.67
C LEU A 67 -4.12 4.30 -5.39
N TYR A 68 -2.87 4.20 -5.86
CA TYR A 68 -1.90 5.28 -5.76
C TYR A 68 -2.39 6.56 -6.47
N SER A 69 -2.95 6.41 -7.68
CA SER A 69 -3.53 7.52 -8.43
C SER A 69 -4.68 8.18 -7.66
N SER A 70 -5.56 7.39 -7.04
CA SER A 70 -6.65 7.92 -6.21
C SER A 70 -6.16 8.74 -5.01
N TRP A 71 -5.13 8.26 -4.31
CA TRP A 71 -4.55 8.99 -3.17
C TRP A 71 -3.92 10.32 -3.61
N THR A 72 -3.16 10.30 -4.70
CA THR A 72 -2.49 11.50 -5.22
C THR A 72 -3.48 12.51 -5.80
N ASN A 73 -4.55 12.05 -6.47
CA ASN A 73 -5.66 12.90 -6.93
C ASN A 73 -6.39 13.58 -5.76
N ALA A 74 -6.52 12.89 -4.63
CA ALA A 74 -7.04 13.46 -3.38
C ALA A 74 -6.03 14.33 -2.62
N LYS A 75 -4.85 14.61 -3.21
CA LYS A 75 -3.75 15.40 -2.62
C LYS A 75 -3.29 14.85 -1.27
N ARG A 76 -3.33 13.52 -1.11
CA ARG A 76 -2.86 12.83 0.10
C ARG A 76 -1.46 12.26 -0.13
N PRO A 77 -0.59 12.22 0.90
CA PRO A 77 0.74 11.62 0.76
C PRO A 77 0.64 10.12 0.42
N ALA A 78 1.36 9.69 -0.60
CA ALA A 78 1.40 8.30 -1.02
C ALA A 78 2.77 7.95 -1.61
N GLU A 79 3.21 6.72 -1.39
CA GLU A 79 4.38 6.13 -2.03
C GLU A 79 4.01 4.76 -2.62
N PHE A 80 4.48 4.48 -3.84
CA PHE A 80 4.18 3.25 -4.57
C PHE A 80 5.46 2.58 -5.08
N HIS A 81 5.61 1.30 -4.76
CA HIS A 81 6.68 0.44 -5.27
C HIS A 81 6.08 -0.72 -6.07
N GLY A 82 6.30 -0.69 -7.38
CA GLY A 82 6.01 -1.81 -8.27
C GLY A 82 7.29 -2.54 -8.66
N TYR A 83 7.40 -3.81 -8.29
CA TYR A 83 8.55 -4.65 -8.63
C TYR A 83 8.21 -5.56 -9.81
N ALA A 84 9.11 -5.70 -10.79
CA ALA A 84 8.84 -6.56 -11.94
C ALA A 84 8.72 -8.05 -11.58
N ARG A 85 9.43 -8.51 -10.53
CA ARG A 85 9.45 -9.90 -10.07
C ARG A 85 9.34 -10.01 -8.56
N GLY A 86 8.57 -11.00 -8.12
CA GLY A 86 8.37 -11.35 -6.71
C GLY A 86 7.23 -12.33 -6.47
N GLY A 87 6.26 -12.37 -7.38
CA GLY A 87 5.04 -13.17 -7.25
C GLY A 87 4.13 -12.69 -6.11
N HIS A 88 2.98 -13.35 -5.98
CA HIS A 88 2.09 -13.12 -4.84
C HIS A 88 2.73 -13.64 -3.54
N GLY A 89 2.53 -12.91 -2.44
CA GLY A 89 2.94 -13.37 -1.12
C GLY A 89 4.46 -13.33 -0.87
N PHE A 90 5.21 -12.46 -1.57
CA PHE A 90 6.66 -12.34 -1.38
C PHE A 90 7.08 -12.04 0.07
N GLY A 91 6.22 -11.36 0.85
CA GLY A 91 6.41 -11.12 2.27
C GLY A 91 7.83 -10.68 2.63
N MET A 92 8.48 -11.41 3.54
CA MET A 92 9.90 -11.25 3.88
C MET A 92 10.73 -12.45 3.39
N VAL A 93 10.24 -13.16 2.38
CA VAL A 93 10.91 -14.35 1.86
C VAL A 93 12.18 -13.92 1.14
N ASN A 94 13.31 -14.51 1.54
CA ASN A 94 14.58 -14.22 0.93
C ASN A 94 14.56 -14.62 -0.55
N SER A 95 14.61 -13.63 -1.44
CA SER A 95 14.69 -13.82 -2.88
C SER A 95 15.87 -13.05 -3.45
N HIS A 96 16.37 -13.48 -4.61
CA HIS A 96 17.41 -12.76 -5.35
C HIS A 96 16.82 -11.58 -6.17
N PHE A 97 15.50 -11.38 -6.13
CA PHE A 97 14.85 -10.29 -6.84
C PHE A 97 14.88 -9.00 -6.01
N PRO A 98 14.83 -7.82 -6.64
CA PRO A 98 14.85 -6.55 -5.92
C PRO A 98 13.74 -6.39 -4.89
N VAL A 99 12.59 -7.06 -5.06
CA VAL A 99 11.49 -7.04 -4.09
C VAL A 99 11.95 -7.44 -2.69
N ASN A 100 13.03 -8.21 -2.54
CA ASN A 100 13.59 -8.60 -1.25
C ASN A 100 13.93 -7.40 -0.33
N ASN A 101 14.16 -6.23 -0.93
CA ASN A 101 14.51 -5.01 -0.20
C ASN A 101 13.36 -3.98 -0.05
N TRP A 102 12.11 -4.43 -0.21
CA TRP A 102 10.95 -3.55 -0.09
C TRP A 102 10.81 -2.95 1.32
N ILE A 103 11.22 -3.69 2.34
CA ILE A 103 11.09 -3.26 3.74
C ILE A 103 12.03 -2.09 4.06
N GLU A 104 13.20 -2.03 3.43
CA GLU A 104 14.09 -0.88 3.54
C GLU A 104 13.47 0.36 2.91
N ARG A 105 12.77 0.22 1.78
CA ARG A 105 12.01 1.34 1.18
C ARG A 105 10.87 1.81 2.08
N PHE A 106 10.16 0.87 2.70
CA PHE A 106 9.15 1.20 3.70
C PHE A 106 9.75 1.95 4.91
N TYR A 107 10.92 1.52 5.40
CA TYR A 107 11.62 2.23 6.48
C TYR A 107 12.05 3.64 6.06
N ASP A 108 12.64 3.80 4.87
CA ASP A 108 13.04 5.10 4.32
C ASP A 108 11.84 6.05 4.22
N TRP A 109 10.67 5.52 3.82
CA TRP A 109 9.41 6.27 3.77
C TRP A 109 8.92 6.70 5.16
N LEU A 110 8.92 5.81 6.15
CA LEU A 110 8.56 6.18 7.53
C LEU A 110 9.44 7.30 8.09
N GLN A 111 10.74 7.27 7.78
CA GLN A 111 11.67 8.33 8.19
C GLN A 111 11.34 9.69 7.55
N GLN A 112 10.75 9.71 6.35
CA GLN A 112 10.28 10.94 5.72
C GLN A 112 9.06 11.50 6.44
N LEU A 113 8.12 10.63 6.85
CA LEU A 113 6.91 11.06 7.56
C LEU A 113 7.18 11.69 8.92
N HIS A 114 8.18 11.21 9.66
CA HIS A 114 8.56 11.76 10.97
C HIS A 114 9.34 13.07 10.91
N LYS A 115 9.86 13.45 9.74
CA LYS A 115 10.66 14.67 9.55
C LYS A 115 9.82 15.87 9.08
N VAL A 116 8.49 15.76 9.15
CA VAL A 116 7.52 16.82 8.83
C VAL A 116 6.91 17.37 10.11
#